data_AF-A0A0S7EQS0-F1
#
_entry.id   AF-A0A0S7EQS0-F1
#
_cell.length_a   1.000
_cell.length_b   1.000
_cell.length_c   1.000
_cell.angle_alpha   90.00
_cell.angle_beta   90.00
_cell.angle_gamma   90.00
#
_symmetry.space_group_name_H-M   'P 1'
#
loop_
_entity.id
_entity.type
_entity.pdbx_description
1 polymer ?
#
loop_
_entity_poly.entity_id
_entity_poly.type
_entity_poly.pdbx_seq_one_letter_code
_entity_poly.pdbx_strand_id
1 'polypeptide(L)'
;MRGPAAVLTAYLTAYLLCGPLLCAAASSLQPNHRPIIGVLAQENLPDDQFARGSSYIAASYIKFLESAGARVAPIRINRTEEEYIKIFNSINGLLLPGGDVDIQTSQFSRAARIFYNLALKANDAGDYFPIWGTCQGFQQLSVLTSRKT
;
A
#
# COMPACT_ATOMS: atom_id res chain seq x y z
N MET A 1 35.36 -44.39 23.68
CA MET A 1 34.00 -44.15 24.23
C MET A 1 33.98 -42.73 24.78
N ARG A 2 33.38 -41.76 24.06
CA ARG A 2 33.24 -40.39 24.55
C ARG A 2 32.07 -40.36 25.54
N GLY A 3 32.33 -39.97 26.79
CA GLY A 3 31.33 -40.01 27.86
C GLY A 3 30.14 -39.06 27.63
N PRO A 4 28.98 -39.33 28.22
CA PRO A 4 27.74 -38.55 28.05
C PRO A 4 27.89 -37.07 28.43
N ALA A 5 28.86 -36.73 29.29
CA ALA A 5 29.18 -35.36 29.67
C ALA A 5 29.75 -34.50 28.51
N ALA A 6 30.53 -35.10 27.60
CA ALA A 6 31.13 -34.38 26.46
C ALA A 6 30.10 -34.06 25.36
N VAL A 7 29.03 -34.83 25.31
CA VAL A 7 27.90 -34.62 24.40
C VAL A 7 27.01 -33.49 24.94
N LEU A 8 26.74 -33.48 26.25
CA LEU A 8 25.95 -32.44 26.91
C LEU A 8 26.61 -31.04 26.82
N THR A 9 27.92 -30.97 27.01
CA THR A 9 28.66 -29.70 26.90
C THR A 9 28.70 -29.16 25.49
N ALA A 10 28.74 -30.02 24.46
CA ALA A 10 28.66 -29.60 23.05
C ALA A 10 27.28 -29.04 22.67
N TYR A 11 26.19 -29.57 23.22
CA TYR A 11 24.84 -29.02 23.01
C TYR A 11 24.64 -27.69 23.73
N LEU A 12 25.16 -27.53 24.95
CA LEU A 12 25.09 -26.26 25.68
C LEU A 12 25.86 -25.13 24.99
N THR A 13 27.06 -25.41 24.45
CA THR A 13 27.85 -24.39 23.73
C THR A 13 27.23 -24.01 22.39
N ALA A 14 26.61 -24.95 21.67
CA ALA A 14 25.86 -24.65 20.45
C ALA A 14 24.62 -23.78 20.72
N TYR A 15 23.90 -23.99 21.83
CA TYR A 15 22.78 -23.14 22.23
C TYR A 15 23.22 -21.73 22.66
N LEU A 16 24.34 -21.61 23.38
CA LEU A 16 24.87 -20.34 23.86
C LEU A 16 25.49 -19.47 22.75
N LEU A 17 26.03 -20.08 21.69
CA LEU A 17 26.57 -19.36 20.52
C LEU A 17 25.51 -19.06 19.45
N CYS A 18 24.42 -19.82 19.38
CA CYS A 18 23.38 -19.64 18.36
C CYS A 18 22.19 -18.78 18.83
N GLY A 19 21.89 -18.76 20.13
CA GLY A 19 20.79 -17.98 20.71
C GLY A 19 20.89 -16.45 20.56
N PRO A 20 22.07 -15.81 20.74
CA PRO A 20 22.17 -14.35 20.67
C PRO A 20 22.19 -13.80 19.24
N LEU A 21 22.63 -14.58 18.24
CA LEU A 21 22.71 -14.13 16.85
C LEU A 21 21.34 -14.05 16.17
N LEU A 22 20.38 -14.87 16.58
CA LEU A 22 19.02 -14.88 16.00
C LEU A 22 18.16 -13.68 16.44
N CYS A 23 18.53 -12.98 17.53
CA CYS A 23 17.77 -11.82 18.02
C CYS A 23 18.19 -10.47 17.41
N ALA A 24 19.32 -10.39 16.71
CA ALA A 24 19.84 -9.12 16.19
C ALA A 24 19.19 -8.69 14.85
N ALA A 25 18.43 -9.56 14.19
CA ALA A 25 17.82 -9.28 12.88
C ALA A 25 16.35 -8.82 12.95
N ALA A 26 15.82 -8.57 14.16
CA ALA A 26 14.59 -7.82 14.29
C ALA A 26 14.92 -6.33 14.08
N SER A 27 15.08 -5.93 12.82
CA SER A 27 15.07 -4.52 12.44
C SER A 27 13.86 -3.89 13.11
N SER A 28 14.06 -3.03 14.11
CA SER A 28 12.98 -2.24 14.66
C SER A 28 12.47 -1.37 13.51
N LEU A 29 11.40 -1.79 12.85
CA LEU A 29 10.68 -0.96 11.88
C LEU A 29 10.23 0.27 12.65
N GLN A 30 11.01 1.34 12.57
CA GLN A 30 10.70 2.60 13.22
C GLN A 30 9.41 3.13 12.58
N PRO A 31 8.33 3.36 13.35
CA PRO A 31 7.07 3.81 12.78
C PRO A 31 7.22 5.19 12.13
N ASN A 32 6.59 5.38 10.96
CA ASN A 32 6.45 6.71 10.37
C ASN A 32 5.27 7.46 11.03
N HIS A 33 5.57 8.42 11.89
CA HIS A 33 4.57 9.24 12.59
C HIS A 33 4.02 10.42 11.78
N ARG A 34 4.40 10.58 10.51
CA ARG A 34 3.92 11.66 9.63
C ARG A 34 3.50 11.12 8.25
N PRO A 35 2.61 10.11 8.19
CA PRO A 35 2.30 9.43 6.94
C PRO A 35 1.67 10.39 5.92
N ILE A 36 2.02 10.19 4.65
CA ILE A 36 1.36 10.79 3.50
C ILE A 36 0.60 9.69 2.79
N ILE A 37 -0.73 9.81 2.73
CA ILE A 37 -1.59 8.83 2.07
C ILE A 37 -2.08 9.41 0.74
N GLY A 38 -1.88 8.65 -0.33
CA GLY A 38 -2.43 8.98 -1.64
C GLY A 38 -3.94 8.79 -1.66
N VAL A 39 -4.68 9.71 -2.28
CA VAL A 39 -6.09 9.48 -2.64
C VAL A 39 -6.21 9.57 -4.15
N LEU A 40 -6.68 8.48 -4.76
CA LEU A 40 -6.82 8.41 -6.22
C LEU A 40 -8.02 9.24 -6.67
N ALA A 41 -7.78 10.20 -7.57
CA ALA A 41 -8.84 10.93 -8.26
C ALA A 41 -9.61 10.00 -9.21
N GLN A 42 -10.79 10.43 -9.62
CA GLN A 42 -11.59 9.74 -10.63
C GLN A 42 -12.14 10.75 -11.64
N GLU A 43 -12.60 10.27 -12.78
CA GLU A 43 -13.29 11.07 -13.79
C GLU A 43 -14.45 11.85 -13.16
N ASN A 44 -14.75 13.04 -13.67
CA ASN A 44 -15.89 13.81 -13.17
C ASN A 44 -17.20 13.05 -13.39
N LEU A 45 -18.18 13.32 -12.53
CA LEU A 45 -19.54 12.82 -12.72
C LEU A 45 -20.09 13.31 -14.07
N PRO A 46 -20.89 12.49 -14.78
CA PRO A 46 -21.62 12.95 -15.95
C PRO A 46 -22.41 14.22 -15.62
N ASP A 47 -22.32 15.22 -16.49
CA ASP A 47 -23.04 16.50 -16.38
C ASP A 47 -22.72 17.37 -15.16
N ASP A 48 -21.58 17.17 -14.49
CA ASP A 48 -21.12 18.08 -13.43
C ASP A 48 -20.71 19.45 -14.00
N GLN A 49 -21.67 20.37 -14.04
CA GLN A 49 -21.48 21.76 -14.47
C GLN A 49 -20.51 22.56 -13.58
N PHE A 50 -20.17 22.05 -12.40
CA PHE A 50 -19.23 22.68 -11.48
C PHE A 50 -17.83 22.07 -11.56
N ALA A 51 -17.62 21.09 -12.44
CA ALA A 51 -16.32 20.45 -12.63
C ALA A 51 -15.24 21.48 -12.99
N ARG A 52 -14.18 21.53 -12.18
CA ARG A 52 -13.02 22.40 -12.39
C ARG A 52 -11.78 21.55 -12.68
N GLY A 53 -11.72 20.99 -13.88
CA GLY A 53 -10.63 20.13 -14.35
C GLY A 53 -11.13 18.81 -14.93
N SER A 54 -10.20 17.89 -15.19
CA SER A 54 -10.50 16.60 -15.82
C SER A 54 -10.82 15.46 -14.85
N SER A 55 -10.73 15.70 -13.54
CA SER A 55 -10.95 14.69 -12.49
C SER A 55 -11.22 15.36 -11.14
N TYR A 56 -11.80 14.62 -10.21
CA TYR A 56 -12.12 15.10 -8.87
C TYR A 56 -11.76 14.08 -7.78
N ILE A 57 -11.71 14.58 -6.54
CA ILE A 57 -11.69 13.79 -5.30
C ILE A 57 -12.73 14.42 -4.37
N ALA A 58 -13.66 13.64 -3.84
CA ALA A 58 -14.59 14.15 -2.85
C ALA A 58 -13.83 14.53 -1.55
N ALA A 59 -14.05 15.76 -1.07
CA ALA A 59 -13.33 16.32 0.09
C ALA A 59 -13.51 15.48 1.37
N SER A 60 -14.60 14.72 1.47
CA SER A 60 -14.88 13.81 2.58
C SER A 60 -13.77 12.77 2.79
N TYR A 61 -13.18 12.22 1.71
CA TYR A 61 -12.05 11.29 1.83
C TYR A 61 -10.77 11.96 2.35
N ILE A 62 -10.56 13.23 1.98
CA ILE A 62 -9.44 14.02 2.49
C ILE A 62 -9.59 14.21 4.00
N LYS A 63 -10.78 14.64 4.44
CA LYS A 63 -11.07 14.88 5.86
C LYS A 63 -11.06 13.60 6.69
N PHE A 64 -11.47 12.48 6.11
CA PHE A 64 -11.36 11.17 6.75
C PHE A 64 -9.90 10.79 7.08
N LEU A 65 -8.97 11.03 6.17
CA LEU A 65 -7.55 10.72 6.41
C LEU A 65 -6.88 11.76 7.32
N GLU A 66 -7.18 13.04 7.14
CA GLU A 66 -6.64 14.13 7.98
C GLU A 66 -7.07 13.97 9.45
N SER A 67 -8.31 13.56 9.71
CA SER A 67 -8.79 13.34 11.09
C SER A 67 -8.06 12.20 11.81
N ALA A 68 -7.47 11.26 11.06
CA ALA A 68 -6.63 10.19 11.58
C ALA A 68 -5.13 10.59 11.69
N GLY A 69 -4.79 11.86 11.42
CA GLY A 69 -3.42 12.38 11.55
C GLY A 69 -2.53 12.19 10.32
N ALA A 70 -3.08 11.74 9.18
CA ALA A 70 -2.34 11.64 7.93
C ALA A 70 -2.36 12.96 7.13
N ARG A 71 -1.31 13.21 6.35
CA ARG A 71 -1.35 14.19 5.26
C ARG A 71 -1.83 13.50 4.00
N VAL A 72 -2.49 14.23 3.11
CA VAL A 72 -3.05 13.65 1.88
C VAL A 72 -2.34 14.17 0.64
N ALA A 73 -1.97 13.25 -0.25
CA ALA A 73 -1.49 13.57 -1.59
C ALA A 73 -2.59 13.24 -2.62
N PRO A 74 -3.15 14.23 -3.34
CA PRO A 74 -4.10 13.95 -4.41
C PRO A 74 -3.38 13.33 -5.61
N ILE A 75 -3.78 12.12 -6.00
CA ILE A 75 -3.20 11.40 -7.13
C ILE A 75 -4.10 11.59 -8.34
N ARG A 76 -3.62 12.35 -9.32
CA ARG A 76 -4.34 12.58 -10.57
C ARG A 76 -4.39 11.31 -11.40
N ILE A 77 -5.51 11.10 -12.07
CA ILE A 77 -5.62 10.12 -13.16
C ILE A 77 -4.89 10.61 -14.41
N ASN A 78 -4.74 9.73 -15.39
CA ASN A 78 -4.10 10.02 -16.68
C ASN A 78 -2.62 10.46 -16.57
N ARG A 79 -1.84 9.74 -15.76
CA ARG A 79 -0.38 9.87 -15.68
C ARG A 79 0.34 8.66 -16.28
N THR A 80 1.62 8.84 -16.60
CA THR A 80 2.46 7.73 -17.08
C THR A 80 2.75 6.76 -15.94
N GLU A 81 3.17 5.54 -16.27
CA GLU A 81 3.51 4.55 -15.27
C GLU A 81 4.74 4.99 -14.44
N GLU A 82 5.71 5.65 -15.07
CA GLU A 82 6.89 6.19 -14.41
C GLU A 82 6.54 7.29 -13.41
N GLU A 83 5.56 8.14 -13.73
CA GLU A 83 5.04 9.13 -12.79
C GLU A 83 4.36 8.46 -11.58
N TYR A 84 3.56 7.40 -11.80
CA TYR A 84 2.95 6.66 -10.71
C TYR A 84 3.96 5.92 -9.84
N ILE A 85 5.03 5.37 -10.42
CA ILE A 85 6.14 4.75 -9.66
C ILE A 85 6.81 5.80 -8.75
N LYS A 86 7.08 7.00 -9.28
CA LYS A 86 7.64 8.10 -8.48
C LYS A 86 6.71 8.49 -7.33
N ILE A 87 5.41 8.58 -7.59
CA ILE A 87 4.40 8.88 -6.55
C ILE A 87 4.34 7.77 -5.51
N PHE A 88 4.28 6.50 -5.92
CA PHE A 88 4.26 5.33 -5.05
C PHE A 88 5.43 5.36 -4.06
N ASN A 89 6.64 5.59 -4.56
CA ASN A 89 7.86 5.70 -3.75
C ASN A 89 7.90 6.93 -2.83
N SER A 90 6.95 7.87 -2.97
CA SER A 90 6.90 9.12 -2.20
C SER A 90 5.75 9.15 -1.17
N ILE A 91 4.89 8.13 -1.14
CA ILE A 91 3.73 8.04 -0.24
C ILE A 91 3.81 6.76 0.61
N ASN A 92 2.98 6.68 1.64
CA ASN A 92 3.00 5.59 2.63
C ASN A 92 1.80 4.64 2.55
N GLY A 93 0.92 4.85 1.58
CA GLY A 93 -0.29 4.07 1.39
C GLY A 93 -1.24 4.74 0.39
N LEU A 94 -2.27 4.02 -0.02
CA LEU A 94 -3.25 4.48 -1.01
C LEU A 94 -4.69 4.24 -0.55
N LEU A 95 -5.54 5.24 -0.74
CA LEU A 95 -6.99 5.12 -0.65
C LEU A 95 -7.60 5.19 -2.05
N LEU A 96 -8.37 4.16 -2.38
CA LEU A 96 -9.27 4.08 -3.53
C LEU A 96 -10.67 4.52 -3.06
N PRO A 97 -11.13 5.73 -3.40
CA PRO A 97 -12.43 6.22 -2.98
C PRO A 97 -13.58 5.46 -3.66
N GLY A 98 -14.80 5.70 -3.16
CA GLY A 98 -16.03 5.36 -3.88
C GLY A 98 -16.25 6.28 -5.08
N GLY A 99 -17.13 5.87 -5.98
CA GLY A 99 -17.34 6.51 -7.28
C GLY A 99 -18.28 5.69 -8.16
N ASP A 100 -18.41 6.09 -9.42
CA ASP A 100 -19.29 5.44 -10.40
C ASP A 100 -18.66 5.39 -11.80
N VAL A 101 -17.33 5.30 -11.88
CA VAL A 101 -16.62 5.14 -13.16
C VAL A 101 -16.55 3.67 -13.59
N ASP A 102 -16.28 3.39 -14.87
CA ASP A 102 -16.22 2.00 -15.34
C ASP A 102 -15.10 1.20 -14.64
N ILE A 103 -15.43 0.02 -14.12
CA ILE A 103 -14.52 -0.75 -13.26
C ILE A 103 -13.34 -1.40 -14.02
N GLN A 104 -13.36 -1.44 -15.34
CA GLN A 104 -12.33 -2.09 -16.17
C GLN A 104 -11.57 -1.11 -17.06
N THR A 105 -12.26 -0.12 -17.61
CA THR A 105 -11.77 0.73 -18.70
C THR A 105 -11.50 2.18 -18.28
N SER A 106 -11.93 2.58 -17.09
CA SER A 106 -11.64 3.92 -16.56
C SER A 106 -10.15 4.14 -16.30
N GLN A 107 -9.75 5.41 -16.32
CA GLN A 107 -8.42 5.85 -15.91
C GLN A 107 -8.19 5.64 -14.41
N PHE A 108 -9.26 5.68 -13.60
CA PHE A 108 -9.24 5.22 -12.22
C PHE A 108 -8.81 3.75 -12.12
N SER A 109 -9.46 2.85 -12.86
CA SER A 109 -9.16 1.41 -12.85
C SER A 109 -7.74 1.13 -13.34
N ARG A 110 -7.31 1.80 -14.41
CA ARG A 110 -5.91 1.73 -14.89
C ARG A 110 -4.91 2.12 -13.82
N ALA A 111 -5.10 3.26 -13.15
CA ALA A 111 -4.20 3.73 -12.11
C ALA A 111 -4.22 2.82 -10.87
N ALA A 112 -5.42 2.41 -10.42
CA ALA A 112 -5.59 1.48 -9.30
C ALA A 112 -4.84 0.17 -9.53
N ARG A 113 -4.89 -0.40 -10.75
CA ARG A 113 -4.14 -1.61 -11.11
C ARG A 113 -2.62 -1.44 -11.00
N ILE A 114 -2.10 -0.29 -11.44
CA ILE A 114 -0.67 0.03 -11.34
C ILE A 114 -0.25 0.05 -9.86
N PHE A 115 -0.93 0.84 -9.03
CA PHE A 115 -0.62 0.93 -7.60
C PHE A 115 -0.81 -0.41 -6.87
N TYR A 116 -1.84 -1.19 -7.21
CA TYR A 116 -2.07 -2.51 -6.65
C TYR A 116 -0.90 -3.46 -6.94
N ASN A 117 -0.43 -3.51 -8.19
CA ASN A 117 0.71 -4.34 -8.56
C ASN A 117 2.01 -3.87 -7.88
N LEU A 118 2.22 -2.56 -7.73
CA LEU A 118 3.37 -2.01 -6.99
C LEU A 118 3.30 -2.38 -5.50
N ALA A 119 2.12 -2.28 -4.89
CA ALA A 119 1.91 -2.65 -3.50
C ALA A 119 2.13 -4.16 -3.28
N LEU A 120 1.66 -5.04 -4.17
CA LEU A 120 1.96 -6.47 -4.06
C LEU A 120 3.46 -6.74 -4.08
N LYS A 121 4.19 -6.17 -5.05
CA LYS A 121 5.66 -6.31 -5.15
C LYS A 121 6.39 -5.79 -3.91
N ALA A 122 5.96 -4.64 -3.37
CA ALA A 122 6.54 -4.05 -2.18
C ALA A 122 6.30 -4.94 -0.95
N ASN A 123 5.06 -5.36 -0.73
CA ASN A 123 4.71 -6.22 0.40
C ASN A 123 5.40 -7.59 0.33
N ASP A 124 5.50 -8.19 -0.86
CA ASP A 124 6.24 -9.45 -1.08
C ASP A 124 7.75 -9.30 -0.77
N ALA A 125 8.30 -8.09 -0.94
CA ALA A 125 9.68 -7.74 -0.61
C ALA A 125 9.86 -7.29 0.87
N GLY A 126 8.80 -7.30 1.67
CA GLY A 126 8.81 -6.84 3.06
C GLY A 126 8.72 -5.33 3.26
N ASP A 127 8.48 -4.56 2.19
CA ASP A 127 8.19 -3.12 2.24
C ASP A 127 6.67 -2.90 2.32
N TYR A 128 6.18 -2.67 3.53
CA TYR A 128 4.74 -2.63 3.80
C TYR A 128 4.06 -1.43 3.14
N PHE A 129 3.11 -1.69 2.23
CA PHE A 129 2.32 -0.66 1.57
C PHE A 129 0.81 -1.00 1.64
N PRO A 130 0.02 -0.29 2.48
CA PRO A 130 -1.41 -0.55 2.61
C PRO A 130 -2.21 0.10 1.46
N ILE A 131 -3.23 -0.63 0.97
CA ILE A 131 -4.27 -0.10 0.10
C ILE A 131 -5.64 -0.26 0.78
N TRP A 132 -6.40 0.82 0.84
CA TRP A 132 -7.78 0.83 1.34
C TRP A 132 -8.76 1.11 0.19
N GLY A 133 -9.86 0.35 0.10
CA GLY A 133 -10.92 0.55 -0.89
C GLY A 133 -12.27 0.83 -0.25
N THR A 134 -12.93 1.93 -0.63
CA THR A 134 -14.28 2.29 -0.17
C THR A 134 -15.28 2.19 -1.31
N CYS A 135 -16.42 1.51 -1.14
CA CYS A 135 -17.47 1.38 -2.17
C CYS A 135 -16.88 0.90 -3.53
N GLN A 136 -16.82 1.75 -4.55
CA GLN A 136 -16.16 1.42 -5.82
C GLN A 136 -14.71 0.99 -5.66
N GLY A 137 -13.94 1.61 -4.75
CA GLY A 137 -12.59 1.14 -4.43
C GLY A 137 -12.57 -0.31 -3.89
N PHE A 138 -13.59 -0.74 -3.15
CA PHE A 138 -13.72 -2.12 -2.71
C PHE A 138 -14.05 -3.07 -3.88
N GLN A 139 -14.97 -2.66 -4.77
CA GLN A 139 -15.27 -3.40 -6.01
C GLN A 139 -14.01 -3.55 -6.87
N GLN A 140 -13.21 -2.49 -6.99
CA GLN A 140 -11.96 -2.49 -7.76
C GLN A 140 -10.96 -3.50 -7.21
N LEU A 141 -10.78 -3.56 -5.89
CA LEU A 141 -9.92 -4.56 -5.25
C LEU A 141 -10.42 -5.99 -5.54
N SER A 142 -11.73 -6.24 -5.47
CA SER A 142 -12.30 -7.55 -5.81
C SER A 142 -11.98 -7.97 -7.25
N VAL A 143 -12.12 -7.05 -8.23
CA VAL A 143 -11.78 -7.31 -9.64
C VAL A 143 -10.29 -7.62 -9.78
N LEU A 144 -9.41 -6.77 -9.23
CA LEU A 144 -7.96 -6.91 -9.32
C LEU A 144 -7.46 -8.22 -8.71
N THR A 145 -7.95 -8.60 -7.53
CA THR A 145 -7.52 -9.83 -6.85
C THR A 145 -8.04 -11.08 -7.56
N SER A 146 -9.26 -11.06 -8.08
CA SER A 146 -9.84 -12.21 -8.78
C SER A 146 -9.15 -12.56 -10.11
N ARG A 147 -8.25 -11.68 -10.60
CA ARG A 147 -7.60 -11.77 -11.92
C ARG A 147 -8.59 -11.88 -13.09
N LYS A 148 -9.84 -11.44 -12.90
CA LYS A 148 -10.81 -11.30 -13.98
C LYS A 148 -10.55 -9.98 -14.70
N THR A 149 -9.60 -9.99 -15.62
CA THR A 149 -9.35 -8.96 -16.63
C THR A 149 -8.82 -9.61 -17.90
#